data_AF-A0A920N791-F1
#
_entry.id   AF-A0A920N791-F1
#
_cell.length_a   1.000
_cell.length_b   1.000
_cell.length_c   1.000
_cell.angle_alpha   90.00
_cell.angle_beta   90.00
_cell.angle_gamma   90.00
#
_symmetry.space_group_name_H-M   'P 1'
#
loop_
_entity.id
_entity.type
_entity.pdbx_description
1 polymer ?
#
loop_
_entity_poly.entity_id
_entity_poly.type
_entity_poly.pdbx_seq_one_letter_code
_entity_poly.pdbx_strand_id
1 'polypeptide(L)' 'MELNVDSGGGGVVMVELLDEQGHPIPGFTVKEATPLCCNSVRKTVTWGQNGDVSRLASRPVKIRFRMRDCKLYAFQFRP' A
#
# COMPACT_ATOMS: atom_id res chain seq x y z
N MET A 1 2.41 -1.52 6.96
CA MET A 1 1.19 -0.71 6.72
C MET A 1 0.00 -1.63 6.53
N GLU A 2 -1.19 -1.26 7.01
CA GLU A 2 -2.42 -2.06 6.86
C GLU A 2 -3.53 -1.27 6.15
N LEU A 3 -4.37 -1.96 5.39
CA LEU A 3 -5.57 -1.43 4.73
C LEU A 3 -6.84 -2.08 5.30
N ASN A 4 -7.90 -1.28 5.41
CA ASN A 4 -9.28 -1.76 5.41
C ASN A 4 -9.83 -1.61 3.99
N VAL A 5 -9.99 -2.72 3.28
CA VAL A 5 -10.30 -2.75 1.84
C VAL A 5 -11.24 -3.88 1.49
N ASP A 6 -12.12 -3.63 0.54
CA ASP A 6 -12.94 -4.62 -0.14
C ASP A 6 -12.73 -4.51 -1.65
N SER A 7 -12.11 -5.52 -2.24
CA SER A 7 -11.87 -5.61 -3.69
C SER A 7 -12.86 -6.48 -4.45
N GLY A 8 -13.89 -7.02 -3.78
CA GLY A 8 -14.81 -7.99 -4.40
C GLY A 8 -14.11 -9.18 -5.08
N GLY A 9 -14.75 -9.77 -6.08
CA GLY A 9 -14.25 -10.96 -6.79
C GLY A 9 -13.22 -10.72 -7.90
N GLY A 10 -13.00 -9.46 -8.31
CA GLY A 10 -12.10 -9.13 -9.44
C GLY A 10 -11.35 -7.80 -9.33
N GLY A 11 -11.61 -7.04 -8.26
CA GLY A 11 -10.89 -5.81 -7.97
C GLY A 11 -9.50 -6.07 -7.43
N VAL A 12 -8.67 -5.05 -7.51
CA VAL A 12 -7.29 -5.06 -7.02
C VAL A 12 -6.90 -3.71 -6.45
N VAL A 13 -6.16 -3.71 -5.36
CA VAL A 13 -5.41 -2.53 -4.90
C VAL A 13 -3.92 -2.84 -4.84
N MET A 14 -3.12 -1.89 -5.31
CA MET A 14 -1.67 -1.84 -5.11
C MET A 14 -1.33 -0.49 -4.47
N VAL A 15 -0.29 -0.47 -3.64
CA VAL A 15 0.16 0.72 -2.94
C VAL A 15 1.59 1.01 -3.33
N GLU A 16 1.89 2.27 -3.61
CA GLU A 16 3.23 2.78 -3.87
C GLU A 16 3.53 3.89 -2.87
N LEU A 17 4.75 3.92 -2.33
CA LEU A 17 5.23 5.01 -1.48
C LEU A 17 6.18 5.89 -2.27
N LEU A 18 5.96 7.20 -2.16
CA LEU A 18 6.77 8.23 -2.82
C LEU A 18 7.42 9.11 -1.77
N ASP A 19 8.55 9.71 -2.14
CA ASP A 19 9.16 10.78 -1.36
C ASP A 19 8.30 12.06 -1.38
N GLU A 20 8.75 13.08 -0.68
CA GLU A 20 8.09 14.39 -0.63
C GLU A 20 7.97 15.06 -2.01
N GLN A 21 8.93 14.82 -2.89
CA GLN A 21 8.96 15.34 -4.25
C GLN A 21 8.05 14.55 -5.20
N GLY A 22 7.55 13.38 -4.78
CA GLY A 22 6.68 12.50 -5.56
C GLY A 22 7.41 11.44 -6.38
N HIS A 23 8.70 11.21 -6.14
CA HIS A 23 9.45 10.13 -6.77
C HIS A 23 9.21 8.79 -6.04
N PRO A 24 9.10 7.67 -6.76
CA PRO A 24 8.98 6.35 -6.15
C PRO A 24 10.18 6.01 -5.27
N ILE A 25 9.90 5.55 -4.05
CA ILE A 25 10.93 5.08 -3.12
C ILE A 25 11.32 3.63 -3.52
N PRO A 26 12.60 3.34 -3.80
CA PRO A 26 13.04 1.98 -4.11
C PRO A 26 12.66 0.97 -3.00
N GLY A 27 12.17 -0.20 -3.38
CA GLY A 27 11.65 -1.19 -2.43
C GLY A 27 10.19 -0.96 -2.00
N PHE A 28 9.58 0.15 -2.43
CA PHE A 28 8.18 0.51 -2.19
C PHE A 28 7.47 0.99 -3.46
N THR A 29 8.01 0.63 -4.64
CA THR A 29 7.47 1.06 -5.93
C THR A 29 6.25 0.24 -6.34
N VAL A 30 5.42 0.76 -7.26
CA VAL A 30 4.27 0.00 -7.79
C VAL A 30 4.68 -1.32 -8.46
N LYS A 31 5.88 -1.39 -9.05
CA LYS A 31 6.37 -2.61 -9.72
C LYS A 31 6.69 -3.72 -8.72
N GLU A 32 7.07 -3.32 -7.51
CA GLU A 32 7.37 -4.24 -6.41
C GLU A 32 6.13 -4.53 -5.56
N ALA A 33 5.09 -3.70 -5.62
CA ALA A 33 3.87 -3.83 -4.85
C ALA A 33 3.14 -5.15 -5.14
N THR A 34 2.81 -5.89 -4.09
CA THR A 34 1.98 -7.10 -4.20
C THR A 34 0.52 -6.70 -4.44
N PRO A 35 -0.14 -7.21 -5.49
CA PRO A 35 -1.57 -6.98 -5.71
C PRO A 35 -2.42 -7.55 -4.58
N LEU A 36 -3.34 -6.75 -4.06
CA LEU A 36 -4.27 -7.17 -3.01
C LEU A 36 -5.66 -7.36 -3.62
N CYS A 37 -6.10 -8.62 -3.69
CA CYS A 37 -7.47 -9.01 -4.03
C CYS A 37 -8.10 -9.66 -2.79
N CYS A 38 -8.71 -8.86 -1.91
CA CYS A 38 -9.31 -9.32 -0.67
C CYS A 38 -10.43 -8.41 -0.16
N ASN A 39 -11.26 -8.97 0.73
CA ASN A 39 -12.09 -8.23 1.66
C ASN A 39 -11.52 -8.42 3.07
N SER A 40 -10.96 -7.36 3.65
CA SER A 40 -10.34 -7.41 4.98
C SER A 40 -10.34 -6.05 5.64
N VAL A 41 -10.61 -6.03 6.94
CA VAL A 41 -10.46 -4.84 7.79
C VAL A 41 -9.01 -4.53 8.16
N ARG A 42 -8.09 -5.50 7.97
CA ARG A 42 -6.65 -5.39 8.26
C ARG A 42 -5.85 -6.24 7.28
N LYS A 43 -5.58 -5.72 6.08
CA LYS A 43 -4.67 -6.35 5.12
C LYS A 43 -3.31 -5.66 5.12
N THR A 44 -2.26 -6.41 5.43
CA THR A 44 -0.89 -5.92 5.31
C THR A 44 -0.53 -5.68 3.84
N VAL A 45 0.00 -4.49 3.57
CA VAL A 45 0.60 -4.11 2.29
C VAL A 45 2.03 -4.62 2.25
N THR A 46 2.41 -5.24 1.13
CA THR A 46 3.77 -5.75 0.90
C THR A 46 4.28 -5.34 -0.48
N TRP A 47 5.59 -5.20 -0.58
CA TRP A 47 6.36 -4.99 -1.80
C TRP A 47 7.34 -6.15 -1.95
N GLY A 48 6.96 -7.15 -2.74
CA GLY A 48 7.62 -8.46 -2.75
C GLY A 48 7.57 -9.12 -1.37
N GLN A 49 8.74 -9.39 -0.78
CA GLN A 49 8.86 -9.93 0.58
C GLN A 49 8.94 -8.84 1.66
N ASN A 50 8.99 -7.57 1.27
CA ASN A 50 9.13 -6.45 2.20
C ASN A 50 7.75 -5.93 2.64
N GLY A 51 7.43 -6.02 3.92
CA GLY A 51 6.24 -5.38 4.53
C GLY A 51 6.59 -4.29 5.54
N ASP A 52 7.88 -4.07 5.78
CA ASP A 52 8.38 -3.18 6.81
C ASP A 52 8.58 -1.76 6.26
N VAL A 53 7.89 -0.82 6.88
CA VAL A 53 7.92 0.61 6.55
C VAL A 53 8.58 1.44 7.67
N SER A 54 9.10 0.80 8.72
CA SER A 54 9.75 1.46 9.87
C SER A 54 10.92 2.35 9.44
N ARG A 55 11.63 1.97 8.37
CA ARG A 55 12.74 2.74 7.77
C ARG A 55 12.31 4.10 7.22
N LEU A 56 11.02 4.32 7.03
CA LEU A 56 10.44 5.59 6.56
C LEU A 56 9.93 6.46 7.70
N ALA A 57 10.08 6.03 8.97
CA ALA A 57 9.68 6.82 10.12
C ALA A 57 10.37 8.20 10.12
N SER A 58 9.63 9.22 10.57
CA SER A 58 10.08 10.62 10.63
C SER A 58 10.45 11.24 9.27
N ARG A 59 10.04 10.63 8.15
CA ARG A 59 10.18 11.20 6.80
C ARG A 59 8.81 11.50 6.21
N PRO A 60 8.59 12.69 5.62
CA PRO A 60 7.40 12.94 4.82
C PRO A 60 7.34 11.94 3.65
N VAL A 61 6.20 11.29 3.48
CA VAL A 61 5.94 10.36 2.38
C VAL A 61 4.58 10.66 1.77
N LYS A 62 4.44 10.42 0.46
CA LYS A 62 3.15 10.42 -0.22
C LYS A 62 2.75 8.98 -0.50
N ILE A 63 1.50 8.65 -0.21
CA ILE A 63 0.93 7.33 -0.48
C ILE A 63 0.15 7.40 -1.78
N ARG A 64 0.48 6.54 -2.75
CA ARG A 64 -0.26 6.40 -4.01
C ARG A 64 -0.98 5.06 -4.04
N PHE A 65 -2.30 5.10 -4.01
CA PHE A 65 -3.15 3.93 -4.22
C PHE A 65 -3.45 3.76 -5.71
N ARG A 66 -3.18 2.58 -6.27
CA ARG A 66 -3.66 2.19 -7.60
C ARG A 66 -4.75 1.14 -7.42
N MET A 67 -5.96 1.48 -7.81
CA MET A 67 -7.16 0.69 -7.51
C MET A 67 -7.96 0.45 -8.79
N ARG A 68 -8.55 -0.74 -8.90
CA ARG A 68 -9.58 -1.07 -9.88
C ARG A 68 -10.66 -1.89 -9.18
N ASP A 69 -11.92 -1.50 -9.32
CA ASP A 69 -13.09 -2.19 -8.74
C ASP A 69 -12.96 -2.48 -7.23
N CYS A 70 -12.41 -1.53 -6.48
CA CYS A 70 -12.15 -1.64 -5.04
C CYS A 70 -12.76 -0.49 -4.24
N LYS A 71 -13.11 -0.78 -2.99
CA LYS A 71 -13.45 0.18 -1.95
C LYS A 71 -12.34 0.18 -0.90
N LEU A 72 -11.68 1.33 -0.70
CA LEU A 72 -10.71 1.55 0.37
C LEU A 72 -11.38 2.39 1.44
N TYR A 73 -11.50 1.85 2.66
CA TYR A 73 -12.19 2.52 3.75
C TYR A 73 -11.23 3.22 4.72
N ALA A 74 -10.07 2.60 4.98
CA ALA A 74 -9.06 3.16 5.87
C ALA A 74 -7.67 2.59 5.57
N PHE A 75 -6.64 3.31 6.02
CA PHE A 75 -5.26 2.85 6.02
C PHE A 75 -4.56 3.33 7.28
N GLN A 76 -3.54 2.58 7.71
CA GLN A 76 -2.72 2.97 8.86
C GLN A 76 -1.29 2.46 8.74
N PHE A 77 -0.35 3.23 9.29
CA PHE A 77 0.96 2.72 9.68
C PHE A 77 0.84 2.08 11.06
N ARG A 78 1.41 0.88 11.22
CA ARG A 78 1.52 0.22 12.51
C ARG A 78 2.90 0.52 13.10
N PRO A 79 3.00 0.70 14.44
CA PRO A 79 4.28 0.68 15.13
C PRO A 79 5.09 -0.57 14.82
#